data_AF-D0NG32-F1
#
_entry.id   AF-D0NG32-F1
#
_cell.length_a   1.000
_cell.length_b   1.000
_cell.length_c   1.000
_cell.angle_alpha   90.00
_cell.angle_beta   90.00
_cell.angle_gamma   90.00
#
_symmetry.space_group_name_H-M   'P 1'
#
loop_
_entity.id
_entity.type
_entity.pdbx_description
1 polymer ?
#
loop_
_entity_poly.entity_id
_entity_poly.type
_entity_poly.pdbx_seq_one_letter_code
_entity_poly.pdbx_strand_id
1 'polypeptide(L)'
;MNIKELKKLLDAVNAKRAAKGLKSVCINTKLAKAAQVLASDNAKNNKVTTKGSDGSTPSSRYSAQKIKTTQSAELVAAGQASVDAVVATWIKSSSAYLYSDLKFIGPGYAYDKTKTYKHYWVLDLANANGEACA
;
A
#
# COMPACT_ATOMS: atom_id res chain seq x y z
N MET A 1 8.78 -5.91 -4.13
CA MET A 1 9.56 -5.17 -3.11
C MET A 1 10.37 -6.14 -2.27
N ASN A 2 11.55 -5.79 -1.74
CA ASN A 2 12.28 -6.65 -0.80
C ASN A 2 11.83 -6.42 0.66
N ILE A 3 12.20 -7.33 1.56
CA ILE A 3 11.79 -7.27 2.99
C ILE A 3 12.27 -5.97 3.67
N LYS A 4 13.44 -5.46 3.29
CA LYS A 4 14.02 -4.24 3.87
C LYS A 4 13.17 -3.00 3.56
N GLU A 5 12.74 -2.84 2.31
CA GLU A 5 11.89 -1.72 1.90
C GLU A 5 10.47 -1.82 2.47
N LEU A 6 9.92 -3.04 2.58
CA LEU A 6 8.64 -3.28 3.28
C LEU A 6 8.70 -2.80 4.73
N LYS A 7 9.78 -3.18 5.45
CA LYS A 7 9.99 -2.77 6.84
C LYS A 7 10.17 -1.26 6.96
N LYS A 8 10.93 -0.64 6.06
CA LYS A 8 11.13 0.82 6.07
C LYS A 8 9.81 1.58 5.93
N LEU A 9 8.92 1.13 5.04
CA LEU A 9 7.59 1.75 4.87
C LEU A 9 6.72 1.56 6.11
N LEU A 10 6.70 0.36 6.68
CA LEU A 10 6.00 0.08 7.94
C LEU A 10 6.47 1.02 9.06
N ASP A 11 7.79 1.11 9.26
CA ASP A 11 8.39 1.92 10.30
C ASP A 11 8.07 3.41 10.12
N ALA A 12 8.13 3.91 8.88
CA ALA A 12 7.78 5.29 8.56
C ALA A 12 6.30 5.60 8.84
N VAL A 13 5.38 4.71 8.46
CA VAL A 13 3.93 4.86 8.75
C VAL A 13 3.68 4.81 10.26
N ASN A 14 4.28 3.84 10.96
CA ASN A 14 4.10 3.70 12.40
C ASN A 14 4.70 4.86 13.19
N ALA A 15 5.82 5.45 12.75
CA ALA A 15 6.34 6.67 13.36
C ALA A 15 5.35 7.84 13.25
N LYS A 16 4.69 8.00 12.09
CA LYS A 16 3.63 9.03 11.93
C LYS A 16 2.39 8.75 12.76
N ARG A 17 2.02 7.48 12.94
CA ARG A 17 0.90 7.07 13.80
C ARG A 17 1.21 7.28 15.29
N ALA A 18 2.41 6.90 15.73
CA ALA A 18 2.87 7.08 17.10
C ALA A 18 2.92 8.56 17.51
N ALA A 19 3.36 9.46 16.61
CA ALA A 19 3.32 10.90 16.84
C ALA A 19 1.91 11.47 17.07
N LYS A 20 0.86 10.72 16.75
CA LYS A 20 -0.55 11.04 17.02
C LYS A 20 -1.18 10.20 18.14
N GLY A 21 -0.39 9.41 18.86
CA GLY A 21 -0.90 8.50 19.89
C GLY A 21 -1.73 7.33 19.35
N LEU A 22 -1.59 6.99 18.05
CA LEU A 22 -2.33 5.91 17.42
C LEU A 22 -1.59 4.59 17.50
N LYS A 23 -2.35 3.49 17.58
CA LYS A 23 -1.81 2.12 17.58
C LYS A 23 -1.04 1.83 16.29
N SER A 24 0.05 1.09 16.41
CA SER A 24 0.82 0.62 15.25
C SER A 24 -0.02 -0.30 14.37
N VAL A 25 0.18 -0.19 13.06
CA VAL A 25 -0.22 -1.21 12.09
C VAL A 25 0.89 -2.25 11.95
N CYS A 26 0.57 -3.40 11.38
CA CYS A 26 1.56 -4.43 11.03
C CYS A 26 1.37 -4.92 9.59
N ILE A 27 2.41 -5.57 9.04
CA ILE A 27 2.38 -6.09 7.67
C ILE A 27 1.47 -7.31 7.58
N ASN A 28 0.59 -7.34 6.58
CA ASN A 28 -0.06 -8.55 6.11
C ASN A 28 0.45 -8.91 4.71
N THR A 29 1.01 -10.11 4.56
CA THR A 29 1.65 -10.53 3.30
C THR A 29 0.67 -10.74 2.16
N LYS A 30 -0.61 -11.07 2.44
CA LYS A 30 -1.64 -11.21 1.40
C LYS A 30 -2.04 -9.85 0.85
N LEU A 31 -2.20 -8.84 1.70
CA LEU A 31 -2.39 -7.44 1.24
C LEU A 31 -1.17 -6.98 0.42
N ALA A 32 0.06 -7.24 0.89
CA ALA A 32 1.26 -6.84 0.14
C ALA A 32 1.32 -7.48 -1.26
N LYS A 33 0.88 -8.74 -1.41
CA LYS A 33 0.75 -9.39 -2.72
C LYS A 33 -0.30 -8.71 -3.60
N ALA A 34 -1.45 -8.33 -3.05
CA ALA A 34 -2.50 -7.61 -3.77
C ALA A 34 -2.00 -6.23 -4.26
N ALA A 35 -1.41 -5.44 -3.36
CA ALA A 35 -0.80 -4.15 -3.68
C ALA A 35 0.30 -4.27 -4.75
N GLN A 36 1.13 -5.32 -4.68
CA GLN A 36 2.21 -5.54 -5.63
C GLN A 36 1.69 -5.84 -7.04
N VAL A 37 0.55 -6.52 -7.18
CA VAL A 37 -0.11 -6.74 -8.49
C VAL A 37 -0.46 -5.39 -9.12
N LEU A 38 -1.11 -4.50 -8.37
CA LEU A 38 -1.47 -3.18 -8.89
C LEU A 38 -0.25 -2.30 -9.16
N ALA A 39 0.75 -2.30 -8.28
CA ALA A 39 1.97 -1.50 -8.49
C ALA A 39 2.67 -1.88 -9.80
N SER A 40 2.77 -3.19 -10.08
CA SER A 40 3.34 -3.70 -11.34
C SER A 40 2.47 -3.34 -12.55
N ASP A 41 1.14 -3.40 -12.44
CA ASP A 41 0.23 -3.01 -13.52
C ASP A 41 0.32 -1.50 -13.84
N ASN A 42 0.34 -0.67 -12.79
CA ASN A 42 0.48 0.78 -12.91
C ASN A 42 1.81 1.16 -13.57
N ALA A 43 2.91 0.51 -13.20
CA ALA A 43 4.20 0.71 -13.85
C ALA A 43 4.15 0.26 -15.33
N LYS A 44 3.65 -0.97 -15.60
CA LYS A 44 3.57 -1.51 -16.97
C LYS A 44 2.78 -0.60 -17.91
N ASN A 45 1.66 -0.07 -17.44
CA ASN A 45 0.71 0.71 -18.23
C ASN A 45 0.86 2.23 -18.07
N ASN A 46 1.86 2.70 -17.32
CA ASN A 46 2.11 4.12 -17.04
C ASN A 46 0.88 4.85 -16.43
N LYS A 47 0.21 4.21 -15.48
CA LYS A 47 -0.99 4.74 -14.80
C LYS A 47 -0.74 4.96 -13.30
N VAL A 48 -1.58 5.80 -12.70
CA VAL A 48 -1.65 6.00 -11.25
C VAL A 48 -3.11 5.91 -10.84
N THR A 49 -3.58 4.69 -10.60
CA THR A 49 -5.01 4.39 -10.36
C THR A 49 -5.15 3.20 -9.42
N THR A 50 -6.31 3.10 -8.77
CA THR A 50 -6.72 1.94 -7.95
C THR A 50 -7.40 0.84 -8.78
N LYS A 51 -7.82 1.14 -10.01
CA LYS A 51 -8.42 0.15 -10.94
C LYS A 51 -7.34 -0.43 -11.84
N GLY A 52 -7.15 -1.75 -11.77
CA GLY A 52 -6.21 -2.46 -12.63
C GLY A 52 -6.64 -2.39 -14.10
N SER A 53 -5.67 -2.51 -15.00
CA SER A 53 -5.93 -2.49 -16.45
C SER A 53 -6.73 -3.69 -16.93
N ASP A 54 -6.78 -4.77 -16.14
CA ASP A 54 -7.68 -5.93 -16.28
C ASP A 54 -9.09 -5.71 -15.72
N GLY A 55 -9.38 -4.50 -15.23
CA GLY A 55 -10.64 -4.13 -14.60
C GLY A 55 -10.71 -4.42 -13.09
N SER A 56 -9.68 -5.05 -12.51
CA SER A 56 -9.65 -5.42 -11.09
C SER A 56 -9.81 -4.21 -10.15
N THR A 57 -10.53 -4.43 -9.06
CA THR A 57 -10.68 -3.50 -7.94
C THR A 57 -9.81 -3.98 -6.76
N PRO A 58 -9.61 -3.16 -5.71
CA PRO A 58 -8.93 -3.62 -4.51
C PRO A 58 -9.52 -4.92 -3.97
N SER A 59 -10.85 -4.97 -3.84
CA SER A 59 -11.58 -6.15 -3.32
C SER A 59 -11.40 -7.40 -4.17
N SER A 60 -11.31 -7.28 -5.51
CA SER A 60 -11.04 -8.46 -6.35
C SER A 60 -9.60 -8.95 -6.18
N ARG A 61 -8.63 -8.03 -6.05
CA ARG A 61 -7.23 -8.40 -5.76
C ARG A 61 -7.07 -9.03 -4.37
N TYR A 62 -7.78 -8.54 -3.36
CA TYR A 62 -7.86 -9.16 -2.03
C TYR A 62 -8.43 -10.58 -2.10
N SER A 63 -9.53 -10.76 -2.83
CA SER A 63 -10.15 -12.07 -3.02
C SER A 63 -9.21 -13.07 -3.71
N ALA A 64 -8.45 -12.62 -4.72
CA ALA A 64 -7.44 -13.44 -5.39
C ALA A 64 -6.31 -13.89 -4.45
N GLN A 65 -5.99 -13.11 -3.41
CA GLN A 65 -5.04 -13.48 -2.37
C GLN A 65 -5.67 -14.26 -1.20
N LYS A 66 -6.95 -14.63 -1.30
CA LYS A 66 -7.70 -15.36 -0.26
C LYS A 66 -7.72 -14.63 1.09
N ILE A 67 -7.87 -13.31 1.06
CA ILE A 67 -8.09 -12.46 2.24
C ILE A 67 -9.49 -11.83 2.15
N LYS A 68 -10.25 -11.91 3.24
CA LYS A 68 -11.56 -11.27 3.40
C LYS A 68 -11.42 -10.06 4.32
N THR A 69 -11.66 -8.87 3.77
CA THR A 69 -11.58 -7.62 4.51
C THR A 69 -12.97 -7.18 4.96
N THR A 70 -13.08 -6.61 6.16
CA THR A 70 -14.33 -5.99 6.65
C THR A 70 -14.35 -4.49 6.36
N GLN A 71 -13.18 -3.87 6.40
CA GLN A 71 -12.94 -2.50 5.96
C GLN A 71 -11.59 -2.45 5.27
N SER A 72 -11.45 -1.62 4.24
CA SER A 72 -10.19 -1.45 3.55
C SER A 72 -10.06 -0.09 2.86
N ALA A 73 -8.83 0.31 2.60
CA ALA A 73 -8.46 1.45 1.78
C ALA A 73 -7.24 1.07 0.92
N GLU A 74 -7.13 1.67 -0.27
CA GLU A 74 -5.95 1.53 -1.13
C GLU A 74 -5.46 2.93 -1.50
N LEU A 75 -4.18 3.19 -1.24
CA LEU A 75 -3.53 4.44 -1.59
C LEU A 75 -2.55 4.19 -2.73
N VAL A 76 -2.54 5.07 -3.72
CA VAL A 76 -1.64 4.99 -4.87
C VAL A 76 -0.86 6.28 -5.02
N ALA A 77 0.42 6.16 -5.42
CA ALA A 77 1.27 7.31 -5.72
C ALA A 77 2.34 6.92 -6.72
N ALA A 78 2.89 7.90 -7.44
CA ALA A 78 3.99 7.67 -8.35
C ALA A 78 4.94 8.88 -8.41
N GLY A 79 6.21 8.62 -8.72
CA GLY A 79 7.25 9.65 -8.86
C GLY A 79 8.15 9.83 -7.63
N GLN A 80 7.75 9.32 -6.46
CA GLN A 80 8.53 9.47 -5.23
C GLN A 80 9.66 8.45 -5.19
N ALA A 81 10.90 8.92 -5.15
CA ALA A 81 12.09 8.06 -5.18
C ALA A 81 12.40 7.39 -3.83
N SER A 82 11.67 7.71 -2.75
CA SER A 82 11.92 7.19 -1.41
C SER A 82 10.63 6.96 -0.63
N VAL A 83 10.73 6.07 0.37
CA VAL A 83 9.66 5.80 1.35
C VAL A 83 9.21 7.09 2.06
N ASP A 84 10.15 7.91 2.52
CA ASP A 84 9.80 9.14 3.25
C ASP A 84 9.02 10.12 2.36
N ALA A 85 9.38 10.22 1.09
CA ALA A 85 8.69 11.07 0.13
C ALA A 85 7.26 10.57 -0.14
N VAL A 86 7.04 9.26 -0.35
CA VAL A 86 5.69 8.74 -0.60
C VAL A 86 4.80 8.80 0.64
N VAL A 87 5.35 8.53 1.83
CA VAL A 87 4.60 8.68 3.08
C VAL A 87 4.22 10.15 3.29
N ALA A 88 5.12 11.11 3.03
CA ALA A 88 4.80 12.53 3.11
C ALA A 88 3.68 12.93 2.12
N THR A 89 3.69 12.37 0.90
CA THR A 89 2.60 12.56 -0.06
C THR A 89 1.26 12.05 0.49
N TRP A 90 1.20 10.81 0.99
CA TRP A 90 -0.03 10.25 1.54
C TRP A 90 -0.51 10.94 2.82
N ILE A 91 0.38 11.48 3.65
CA ILE A 91 -0.03 12.31 4.78
C ILE A 91 -0.77 13.57 4.30
N LYS A 92 -0.34 14.18 3.19
CA LYS A 92 -1.01 15.36 2.64
C LYS A 92 -2.33 15.01 1.96
N SER A 93 -2.38 13.93 1.17
CA SER A 93 -3.54 13.60 0.33
C SER A 93 -4.56 12.66 0.98
N SER A 94 -4.15 11.88 1.98
CA SER A 94 -4.86 10.65 2.37
C SER A 94 -4.67 10.30 3.86
N SER A 95 -4.35 11.29 4.69
CA SER A 95 -4.06 11.08 6.12
C SER A 95 -5.20 10.42 6.88
N ALA A 96 -6.47 10.66 6.50
CA ALA A 96 -7.62 10.01 7.12
C ALA A 96 -7.49 8.47 7.12
N TYR A 97 -6.97 7.88 6.04
CA TYR A 97 -6.75 6.43 5.95
C TYR A 97 -5.50 5.98 6.71
N LEU A 98 -4.39 6.71 6.61
CA LEU A 98 -3.16 6.40 7.36
C LEU A 98 -3.34 6.50 8.87
N TYR A 99 -4.30 7.30 9.35
CA TYR A 99 -4.63 7.50 10.75
C TYR A 99 -5.93 6.81 11.19
N SER A 100 -6.51 5.97 10.34
CA SER A 100 -7.67 5.15 10.68
C SER A 100 -7.34 4.06 11.72
N ASP A 101 -8.37 3.35 12.17
CA ASP A 101 -8.29 2.19 13.07
C ASP A 101 -7.99 0.87 12.33
N LEU A 102 -7.68 0.92 11.03
CA LEU A 102 -7.23 -0.24 10.25
C LEU A 102 -5.97 -0.85 10.88
N LYS A 103 -5.93 -2.18 10.97
CA LYS A 103 -4.89 -2.92 11.70
C LYS A 103 -3.72 -3.35 10.83
N PHE A 104 -3.99 -3.66 9.57
CA PHE A 104 -3.01 -4.25 8.65
C PHE A 104 -2.66 -3.30 7.52
N ILE A 105 -1.40 -3.38 7.08
CA ILE A 105 -0.94 -2.76 5.84
C ILE A 105 -0.27 -3.76 4.90
N GLY A 106 -0.38 -3.51 3.60
CA GLY A 106 0.27 -4.27 2.53
C GLY A 106 0.90 -3.34 1.51
N PRO A 107 2.23 -3.15 1.52
CA PRO A 107 2.89 -2.27 0.57
C PRO A 107 3.22 -3.00 -0.74
N GLY A 108 3.02 -2.31 -1.87
CA GLY A 108 3.42 -2.71 -3.22
C GLY A 108 4.29 -1.64 -3.87
N TYR A 109 5.30 -2.06 -4.64
CA TYR A 109 6.21 -1.13 -5.31
C TYR A 109 6.73 -1.71 -6.63
N ALA A 110 6.76 -0.89 -7.67
CA ALA A 110 7.40 -1.20 -8.94
C ALA A 110 8.27 -0.03 -9.39
N TYR A 111 9.44 -0.36 -9.95
CA TYR A 111 10.34 0.58 -10.59
C TYR A 111 10.49 0.23 -12.06
N ASP A 112 10.27 1.21 -12.93
CA ASP A 112 10.53 1.08 -14.36
C ASP A 112 11.09 2.40 -14.90
N LYS A 113 12.40 2.42 -15.16
CA LYS A 113 13.13 3.60 -15.66
C LYS A 113 12.61 4.14 -16.99
N THR A 114 11.86 3.32 -17.76
CA THR A 114 11.33 3.67 -19.07
C THR A 114 9.98 4.40 -18.99
N LYS A 115 9.37 4.45 -17.80
CA LYS A 115 8.05 5.05 -17.59
C LYS A 115 8.15 6.45 -17.03
N THR A 116 7.09 7.24 -17.24
CA THR A 116 7.03 8.66 -16.87
C THR A 116 7.39 8.91 -15.41
N TYR A 117 6.83 8.12 -14.49
CA TYR A 117 7.01 8.36 -13.05
C TYR A 117 8.16 7.57 -12.43
N LYS A 118 8.70 6.56 -13.13
CA LYS A 118 9.74 5.61 -12.68
C LYS A 118 9.36 4.77 -11.45
N HIS A 119 8.88 5.39 -10.38
CA HIS A 119 8.51 4.79 -9.11
C HIS A 119 6.98 4.74 -8.99
N TYR A 120 6.42 3.56 -8.71
CA TYR A 120 4.98 3.35 -8.54
C TYR A 120 4.74 2.64 -7.21
N TRP A 121 3.91 3.24 -6.36
CA TRP A 121 3.65 2.81 -5.00
C TRP A 121 2.17 2.54 -4.80
N VAL A 122 1.88 1.45 -4.08
CA VAL A 122 0.55 1.09 -3.62
C VAL A 122 0.63 0.75 -2.14
N LEU A 123 -0.32 1.20 -1.33
CA LEU A 123 -0.47 0.80 0.05
C LEU A 123 -1.91 0.40 0.32
N ASP A 124 -2.10 -0.89 0.54
CA ASP A 124 -3.37 -1.42 1.02
C ASP A 124 -3.40 -1.33 2.54
N LEU A 125 -4.54 -0.92 3.09
CA LEU A 125 -4.84 -0.95 4.52
C LEU A 125 -6.13 -1.73 4.73
N ALA A 126 -6.20 -2.58 5.76
CA ALA A 126 -7.44 -3.31 6.04
C ALA A 126 -7.62 -3.74 7.51
N ASN A 127 -8.88 -3.95 7.85
CA ASN A 127 -9.29 -4.87 8.91
C ASN A 127 -9.69 -6.19 8.23
N ALA A 128 -9.09 -7.29 8.66
CA ALA A 128 -9.33 -8.62 8.10
C ALA A 128 -9.33 -9.66 9.23
N ASN A 129 -10.47 -10.31 9.46
CA ASN A 129 -10.62 -11.28 10.54
C ASN A 129 -9.88 -12.57 10.18
N GLY A 130 -9.16 -13.13 11.15
CA GLY A 130 -8.37 -14.37 10.97
C GLY A 130 -7.03 -14.17 10.26
N GLU A 131 -6.66 -12.94 9.93
CA GLU A 131 -5.33 -12.59 9.42
C GLU A 131 -4.37 -12.27 10.57
N ALA A 132 -3.07 -12.41 10.31
CA ALA A 132 -2.00 -12.15 11.26
C ALA A 132 -0.95 -11.20 10.69
N CYS A 133 -0.16 -10.61 11.58
CA CYS A 133 1.06 -9.91 11.22
C CYS A 133 2.09 -10.92 10.69
N ALA A 134 2.85 -10.51 9.68
CA ALA A 134 3.96 -11.28 9.11
C ALA A 134 5.24 -11.18 9.93
#